data_AF-A0A2D6WQ28-F1
#
_entry.id   AF-A0A2D6WQ28-F1
#
_cell.length_a   1.000
_cell.length_b   1.000
_cell.length_c   1.000
_cell.angle_alpha   90.00
_cell.angle_beta   90.00
_cell.angle_gamma   90.00
#
_symmetry.space_group_name_H-M   'P 1'
#
loop_
_entity.id
_entity.type
_entity.pdbx_description
1 polymer ?
#
loop_
_entity_poly.entity_id
_entity_poly.type
_entity_poly.pdbx_seq_one_letter_code
_entity_poly.pdbx_strand_id
1 'polypeptide(L)' 'MPECNIDAKGKAARFLGGVASILGALVLAALLATDTIAFGLGWYAVAGAVFGGAFAIFEARAGWCIVRAIGIKTPL' A
#
# COMPACT_ATOMS: atom_id res chain seq x y z
N MET A 1 0.02 -1.30 -20.89
CA MET A 1 -0.55 -0.47 -19.81
C MET A 1 -1.94 -1.02 -19.54
N PRO A 2 -2.31 -1.30 -18.28
CA PRO A 2 -3.64 -1.82 -17.97
C PRO A 2 -4.72 -0.78 -18.30
N GLU A 3 -5.96 -1.24 -18.49
CA GLU A 3 -7.11 -0.35 -18.71
C GLU A 3 -7.31 0.59 -17.52
N CYS A 4 -7.57 1.87 -17.80
CA CYS A 4 -7.81 2.84 -16.74
C CYS A 4 -9.18 2.59 -16.11
N ASN A 5 -9.23 2.18 -14.84
CA ASN A 5 -10.47 1.84 -14.11
C ASN A 5 -10.63 2.66 -12.82
N ILE A 6 -9.87 3.74 -12.67
CA ILE A 6 -9.88 4.56 -11.47
C ILE A 6 -9.87 6.05 -11.81
N ASP A 7 -10.75 6.79 -11.14
CA ASP A 7 -10.86 8.24 -11.28
C ASP A 7 -9.65 8.96 -10.64
N ALA A 8 -9.47 10.24 -10.97
CA ALA A 8 -8.38 11.05 -10.41
C ALA A 8 -8.36 11.04 -8.86
N LYS A 9 -9.53 11.03 -8.23
CA LYS A 9 -9.68 10.92 -6.76
C LYS A 9 -9.20 9.56 -6.25
N GLY A 10 -9.56 8.47 -6.92
CA GLY A 10 -9.11 7.13 -6.54
C GLY A 10 -7.60 6.94 -6.76
N LYS A 11 -7.01 7.54 -7.81
CA LYS A 11 -5.55 7.58 -7.98
C LYS A 11 -4.87 8.26 -6.79
N ALA A 12 -5.36 9.44 -6.40
CA ALA A 12 -4.80 10.18 -5.26
C ALA A 12 -4.93 9.37 -3.96
N ALA A 13 -6.11 8.80 -3.69
CA ALA A 13 -6.33 7.99 -2.49
C ALA A 13 -5.40 6.76 -2.43
N ARG A 14 -5.20 6.05 -3.55
CA ARG A 14 -4.27 4.92 -3.65
C ARG A 14 -2.82 5.33 -3.43
N PHE A 15 -2.41 6.45 -4.02
CA PHE A 15 -1.07 6.98 -3.85
C PHE A 15 -0.80 7.38 -2.39
N LEU A 16 -1.69 8.17 -1.78
CA LEU A 16 -1.60 8.57 -0.38
C LEU A 16 -1.61 7.37 0.57
N GLY A 17 -2.50 6.40 0.34
CA GLY A 17 -2.55 5.17 1.13
C GLY A 17 -1.28 4.34 1.02
N GLY A 18 -0.72 4.24 -0.19
CA GLY A 18 0.55 3.54 -0.41
C GLY A 18 1.74 4.23 0.26
N VAL A 19 1.84 5.56 0.16
CA VAL A 19 2.88 6.34 0.85
C VAL A 19 2.73 6.22 2.38
N ALA A 20 1.52 6.37 2.90
CA ALA A 20 1.26 6.22 4.34
C ALA A 20 1.61 4.82 4.84
N SER A 21 1.32 3.77 4.05
CA SER A 21 1.68 2.39 4.39
C SER A 21 3.20 2.19 4.46
N ILE A 22 3.95 2.74 3.51
CA ILE A 22 5.43 2.68 3.52
C ILE A 22 5.99 3.47 4.72
N LEU A 23 5.48 4.68 4.99
CA LEU A 23 5.91 5.47 6.16
C LEU A 23 5.65 4.73 7.47
N GLY A 24 4.46 4.13 7.62
CA GLY A 24 4.14 3.29 8.77
C GLY A 24 5.06 2.08 8.89
N ALA A 25 5.41 1.44 7.77
CA ALA A 25 6.35 0.32 7.74
C ALA A 25 7.76 0.74 8.17
N LEU A 26 8.22 1.94 7.81
CA LEU A 26 9.51 2.49 8.25
C LEU A 26 9.54 2.72 9.77
N VAL A 27 8.46 3.27 10.32
CA VAL A 27 8.33 3.44 11.78
C VAL A 27 8.36 2.07 12.48
N LEU A 28 7.59 1.11 11.96
CA LEU A 28 7.57 -0.26 12.51
C LEU A 28 8.95 -0.93 12.43
N ALA A 29 9.64 -0.78 11.30
CA ALA A 29 10.99 -1.30 11.10
C ALA A 29 11.99 -0.69 12.08
N ALA A 30 11.90 0.62 12.33
CA ALA A 30 12.75 1.30 13.32
C ALA A 30 12.52 0.74 14.73
N LEU A 31 11.25 0.57 15.14
CA LEU A 31 10.90 0.03 16.46
C LEU A 31 11.36 -1.43 16.66
N LEU A 32 11.30 -2.24 15.59
CA LEU A 32 11.83 -3.61 15.60
C LEU A 32 13.37 -3.63 15.62
N ALA A 33 14.02 -2.74 14.88
CA ALA A 33 15.47 -2.64 14.82
C ALA A 33 16.09 -2.15 16.14
N THR A 34 15.34 -1.39 16.94
CA THR A 34 15.76 -0.92 18.27
C THR A 34 15.27 -1.82 19.41
N ASP A 35 14.74 -3.02 19.10
CA ASP A 35 14.16 -3.97 20.07
C ASP A 35 13.13 -3.32 21.04
N THR A 36 12.51 -2.22 20.62
CA THR A 36 11.50 -1.50 21.42
C THR A 36 10.19 -2.25 21.43
N ILE A 37 9.90 -2.96 20.34
CA ILE A 37 8.85 -3.96 20.23
C ILE A 37 9.45 -5.20 19.60
N ALA A 38 9.03 -6.38 20.06
CA ALA A 38 9.45 -7.64 19.48
C ALA A 38 8.23 -8.56 19.36
N PHE A 39 7.94 -8.99 18.14
CA PHE A 39 6.95 -10.02 17.89
C PHE A 39 7.37 -10.82 16.66
N GLY A 40 7.15 -12.13 16.68
CA GLY A 40 7.76 -13.07 15.72
C GLY A 40 7.45 -12.78 14.25
N LEU A 41 6.37 -12.05 13.96
CA LEU A 41 5.96 -11.67 12.61
C LEU A 41 6.30 -10.21 12.22
N GLY A 42 7.08 -9.49 13.03
CA GLY A 42 7.35 -8.06 12.84
C GLY A 42 7.95 -7.71 11.48
N TRP A 43 9.04 -8.39 11.10
CA TRP A 43 9.68 -8.14 9.81
C TRP A 43 8.83 -8.57 8.61
N TYR A 44 7.97 -9.59 8.77
CA TYR A 44 6.99 -9.96 7.76
C TYR A 44 5.90 -8.89 7.60
N ALA A 45 5.46 -8.26 8.69
CA ALA A 45 4.54 -7.14 8.65
C ALA A 45 5.16 -5.92 7.95
N VAL A 46 6.44 -5.62 8.23
CA VAL A 46 7.20 -4.58 7.51
C VAL A 46 7.25 -4.89 6.02
N ALA A 47 7.66 -6.11 5.64
CA ALA A 47 7.75 -6.52 4.23
C ALA A 47 6.39 -6.43 3.52
N GLY A 48 5.32 -6.91 4.16
CA GLY A 48 3.96 -6.86 3.62
C GLY A 48 3.46 -5.42 3.45
N ALA A 49 3.72 -4.54 4.41
CA ALA A 49 3.34 -3.13 4.33
C ALA A 49 4.12 -2.37 3.25
N VAL A 50 5.44 -2.59 3.13
CA VAL A 50 6.25 -1.98 2.07
C VAL A 50 5.79 -2.47 0.70
N PHE A 51 5.61 -3.78 0.53
CA PHE A 51 5.18 -4.34 -0.76
C PHE A 51 3.77 -3.91 -1.13
N GLY A 52 2.82 -3.98 -0.19
CA GLY A 52 1.44 -3.52 -0.41
C GLY A 52 1.36 -2.02 -0.70
N GLY A 53 2.14 -1.21 0.01
CA GLY A 53 2.22 0.23 -0.22
C GLY A 53 2.82 0.58 -1.58
N ALA A 54 3.91 -0.09 -1.98
CA ALA A 54 4.51 0.07 -3.30
C ALA A 54 3.55 -0.36 -4.42
N PHE A 55 2.81 -1.45 -4.21
CA PHE A 55 1.78 -1.91 -5.16
C PHE A 55 0.64 -0.89 -5.31
N ALA A 56 0.16 -0.29 -4.20
CA ALA A 56 -0.86 0.75 -4.25
C ALA A 56 -0.39 2.01 -5.01
N ILE A 57 0.89 2.38 -4.87
CA ILE A 57 1.50 3.48 -5.65
C ILE A 57 1.58 3.13 -7.14
N PHE A 58 1.96 1.90 -7.48
CA PHE A 58 1.99 1.41 -8.85
C PHE A 58 0.60 1.46 -9.50
N GLU A 59 -0.42 0.96 -8.79
CA GLU A 59 -1.83 1.02 -9.22
C GLU A 59 -2.29 2.46 -9.48
N ALA A 60 -1.98 3.38 -8.56
CA ALA A 60 -2.28 4.80 -8.71
C ALA A 60 -1.64 5.41 -9.97
N ARG A 61 -0.36 5.11 -10.22
CA ARG A 61 0.38 5.57 -11.40
C ARG A 61 -0.19 4.99 -12.70
N ALA A 62 -0.47 3.69 -12.72
CA ALA A 62 -1.05 3.01 -13.87
C ALA A 62 -2.49 3.48 -14.15
N GLY A 63 -3.16 4.08 -13.17
CA GLY A 63 -4.59 4.38 -13.24
C GLY A 63 -5.46 3.14 -13.23
N TRP A 64 -4.96 2.07 -12.63
CA TRP A 64 -5.60 0.76 -12.63
C TRP A 64 -5.67 0.21 -11.22
N CYS A 65 -6.79 -0.47 -10.92
CA CYS A 65 -7.10 -1.01 -9.61
C CYS A 65 -7.48 -2.49 -9.79
N ILE A 66 -6.68 -3.41 -9.23
CA ILE A 66 -6.94 -4.84 -9.34
C ILE A 66 -8.27 -5.22 -8.70
N VAL A 67 -8.61 -4.59 -7.57
CA VAL A 67 -9.84 -4.82 -6.80
C VAL A 67 -11.09 -4.53 -7.64
N ARG A 68 -11.08 -3.42 -8.40
CA ARG A 68 -12.18 -3.11 -9.33
C ARG A 68 -12.15 -4.03 -10.56
N ALA A 69 -10.97 -4.41 -11.03
CA ALA A 69 -10.84 -5.33 -12.16
C ALA A 69 -11.40 -6.73 -11.88
N ILE A 70 -11.32 -7.20 -10.63
CA ILE A 70 -11.97 -8.46 -10.20
C ILE A 70 -13.45 -8.30 -9.81
N GLY A 71 -14.05 -7.12 -10.05
CA GLY A 71 -15.48 -6.88 -9.89
C GLY A 71 -15.92 -6.33 -8.52
N ILE A 72 -14.99 -5.98 -7.63
CA ILE A 72 -15.33 -5.39 -6.32
C ILE A 72 -15.58 -3.88 -6.50
N LYS A 73 -16.79 -3.44 -6.15
CA LYS A 73 -17.15 -2.01 -6.15
C LYS A 73 -16.49 -1.31 -4.97
N THR A 74 -15.58 -0.37 -5.27
CA THR A 74 -15.00 0.55 -4.28
C THR A 74 -15.69 1.92 -4.39
N PRO A 75 -16.01 2.59 -3.27
CA PRO A 75 -16.74 3.86 -3.28
C PRO A 75 -15.90 5.06 -3.78
N LEU A 76 -14.58 4.90 -3.79
CA LEU A 76 -13.57 5.81 -4.37
C LEU A 76 -13.13 5.23 -5.69
#